data_AF-A0A7H8NKQ1-F1
#
_entry.id   AF-A0A7H8NKQ1-F1
#
_cell.length_a   1.000
_cell.length_b   1.000
_cell.length_c   1.000
_cell.angle_alpha   90.00
_cell.angle_beta   90.00
_cell.angle_gamma   90.00
#
_symmetry.space_group_name_H-M   'P 1'
#
loop_
_entity.id
_entity.type
_entity.pdbx_description
1 polymer ?
#
loop_
_entity_poly.entity_id
_entity_poly.type
_entity_poly.pdbx_seq_one_letter_code
_entity_poly.pdbx_strand_id
1 'polypeptide(L)'
;MSSDVQPVPPLPADAEGLRTLERWLELHLAAVRERLAALDVAPPPVPDAGDAAEGEGAQWWVTWYRTPPGWPRRGDLHRAGCWMKGAPTLTGAEAAALLADARHAVTECPACQPARAAS
;
A
#
# COMPACT_ATOMS: atom_id res chain seq x y z
N MET A 1 11.71 13.31 7.24
CA MET A 1 11.54 11.99 7.89
C MET A 1 12.90 11.33 7.80
N SER A 2 13.71 11.43 8.86
CA SER A 2 15.00 10.73 8.89
C SER A 2 14.71 9.25 8.95
N SER A 3 15.17 8.48 7.95
CA SER A 3 15.31 7.05 8.14
C SER A 3 16.39 6.85 9.17
N ASP A 4 16.02 6.36 10.35
CA ASP A 4 16.98 5.84 11.32
C ASP A 4 17.57 4.55 10.74
N VAL A 5 18.54 4.70 9.84
CA VAL A 5 19.41 3.60 9.44
C VAL A 5 20.25 3.28 10.68
N GLN A 6 19.82 2.26 11.41
CA GLN A 6 20.60 1.75 12.53
C GLN A 6 21.96 1.28 12.00
N PRO A 7 23.08 1.69 12.64
CA PRO A 7 24.40 1.28 12.21
C PRO A 7 24.54 -0.23 12.34
N VAL A 8 25.10 -0.85 11.31
CA VAL A 8 25.41 -2.29 11.32
C VAL A 8 26.49 -2.53 12.39
N PRO A 9 26.24 -3.39 13.39
CA PRO A 9 27.26 -3.71 14.38
C PRO A 9 28.48 -4.35 13.71
N PRO A 10 29.70 -4.08 14.21
CA PRO A 10 30.90 -4.68 13.65
C PRO A 10 30.88 -6.20 13.77
N LEU A 11 31.47 -6.90 12.80
CA LEU A 11 31.57 -8.35 12.82
C LEU A 11 32.54 -8.82 13.93
N PRO A 12 32.26 -9.96 14.59
CA PRO A 12 33.23 -10.64 15.44
C PRO A 12 34.51 -10.99 14.67
N ALA A 13 35.66 -10.90 15.34
CA ALA A 13 36.96 -11.18 14.72
C ALA A 13 37.31 -12.68 14.71
N ASP A 14 36.68 -13.48 15.57
CA ASP A 14 36.96 -14.90 15.75
C ASP A 14 35.97 -15.80 15.01
N ALA A 15 36.42 -17.01 14.67
CA ALA A 15 35.64 -17.95 13.87
C ALA A 15 34.41 -18.51 14.61
N GLU A 16 34.43 -18.55 15.94
CA GLU A 16 33.30 -19.05 16.74
C GLU A 16 32.16 -18.01 16.78
N GLY A 17 32.51 -16.74 16.96
CA GLY A 17 31.59 -15.61 16.84
C GLY A 17 30.95 -15.53 15.45
N LEU A 18 31.74 -15.73 14.39
CA LEU A 18 31.22 -15.74 13.02
C LEU A 18 30.22 -16.89 12.77
N ARG A 19 30.50 -18.11 13.24
CA ARG A 19 29.56 -19.25 13.13
C ARG A 19 28.29 -19.03 13.93
N THR A 20 28.41 -18.42 15.11
CA THR A 20 27.25 -18.06 15.93
C THR A 20 26.37 -17.04 15.22
N LEU A 21 26.97 -16.02 14.61
CA LEU A 21 26.26 -15.00 13.84
C LEU A 21 25.61 -15.58 12.59
N GLU A 22 26.33 -16.44 11.85
CA GLU A 22 25.79 -17.18 10.70
C GLU A 22 24.54 -17.97 11.10
N ARG A 23 24.62 -18.78 12.16
CA ARG A 23 23.48 -19.56 12.64
C ARG A 23 22.31 -18.68 13.07
N TRP A 24 22.58 -17.59 13.76
CA TRP A 24 21.56 -16.64 14.19
C TRP A 24 20.86 -15.99 12.99
N LEU A 25 21.62 -15.57 11.97
CA LEU A 25 21.12 -14.96 10.75
C LEU A 25 20.26 -15.95 9.95
N GLU A 26 20.67 -17.21 9.82
CA GLU A 26 19.89 -18.26 9.16
C GLU A 26 18.50 -18.40 9.79
N LEU A 27 18.44 -18.48 11.12
CA LEU A 27 17.17 -18.60 11.86
C LEU A 27 16.29 -17.37 11.69
N HIS A 28 16.87 -16.17 11.76
CA HIS A 28 16.11 -14.92 11.59
C HIS A 28 15.62 -14.75 10.15
N LEU A 29 16.44 -15.11 9.16
CA LEU A 29 16.04 -15.07 7.76
C LEU A 29 14.92 -16.09 7.48
N ALA A 30 14.99 -17.28 8.07
CA ALA A 30 13.91 -18.27 7.99
C ALA A 30 12.60 -17.71 8.57
N ALA A 31 12.64 -17.10 9.78
CA ALA A 31 11.47 -16.50 10.40
C ALA A 31 10.88 -15.33 9.57
N VAL A 32 11.73 -14.48 8.98
CA VAL A 32 11.28 -13.41 8.07
C VAL A 32 10.60 -14.00 6.84
N ARG A 33 11.17 -15.04 6.24
CA ARG A 33 10.60 -15.72 5.07
C ARG A 33 9.27 -16.39 5.40
N GLU A 34 9.13 -17.03 6.55
CA GLU A 34 7.85 -17.56 7.03
C GLU A 34 6.83 -16.45 7.22
N ARG A 35 7.23 -15.30 7.77
CA ARG A 35 6.35 -14.14 7.95
C ARG A 35 5.88 -13.59 6.60
N LEU A 36 6.78 -13.47 5.62
CA LEU A 36 6.45 -13.06 4.26
C LEU A 36 5.52 -14.07 3.60
N ALA A 37 5.85 -15.37 3.67
CA ALA A 37 5.00 -16.43 3.16
C ALA A 37 3.61 -16.43 3.81
N ALA A 38 3.49 -16.13 5.12
CA ALA A 38 2.20 -16.01 5.77
C ALA A 38 1.39 -14.79 5.25
N LEU A 39 2.06 -13.71 4.86
CA LEU A 39 1.44 -12.55 4.21
C LEU A 39 1.06 -12.85 2.75
N ASP A 40 1.79 -13.76 2.08
CA ASP A 40 1.53 -14.18 0.70
C ASP A 40 0.47 -15.31 0.61
N VAL A 41 0.41 -16.21 1.60
CA VAL A 41 -0.49 -17.39 1.66
C VAL A 41 -1.87 -17.02 2.20
N ALA A 42 -2.00 -15.95 2.97
CA ALA A 42 -3.27 -15.35 3.32
C ALA A 42 -3.39 -13.99 2.64
N PRO A 43 -3.95 -13.90 1.42
CA PRO A 43 -4.67 -12.68 1.10
C PRO A 43 -5.65 -12.43 2.27
N PRO A 44 -5.78 -11.21 2.83
CA PRO A 44 -6.97 -10.91 3.62
C PRO A 44 -8.16 -11.39 2.78
N PRO A 45 -9.24 -11.95 3.36
CA PRO A 45 -10.40 -12.30 2.56
C PRO A 45 -10.77 -11.05 1.78
N VAL A 46 -10.44 -11.07 0.49
CA VAL A 46 -11.01 -10.15 -0.46
C VAL A 46 -12.45 -10.63 -0.46
N PRO A 47 -13.41 -9.83 0.02
CA PRO A 47 -14.80 -10.16 -0.25
C PRO A 47 -14.86 -10.38 -1.76
N ASP A 48 -15.36 -11.54 -2.18
CA ASP A 48 -15.42 -11.95 -3.57
C ASP A 48 -15.79 -10.75 -4.44
N ALA A 49 -14.90 -10.39 -5.36
CA ALA A 49 -15.19 -9.43 -6.42
C ALA A 49 -16.16 -10.04 -7.46
N GLY A 50 -17.09 -10.89 -7.00
CA GLY A 50 -18.03 -11.66 -7.77
C GLY A 50 -19.49 -11.40 -7.43
N ASP A 51 -19.83 -10.80 -6.28
CA ASP A 51 -21.23 -10.54 -5.90
C ASP A 51 -21.42 -9.21 -5.13
N ALA A 52 -20.56 -8.21 -5.34
CA ALA A 52 -20.94 -6.84 -5.04
C ALA A 52 -21.84 -6.35 -6.18
N ALA A 53 -23.09 -6.78 -6.08
CA ALA A 53 -24.22 -6.27 -6.83
C ALA A 53 -24.11 -4.76 -7.04
N GLU A 54 -24.64 -4.31 -8.17
CA GLU A 54 -24.91 -2.91 -8.55
C GLU A 54 -25.82 -2.20 -7.54
N GLY A 55 -25.38 -2.06 -6.29
CA GLY A 55 -26.16 -1.56 -5.17
C GLY A 55 -25.25 -0.98 -4.09
N GLU A 56 -25.30 0.35 -3.96
CA GLU A 56 -25.04 1.12 -2.73
C GLU A 56 -23.90 0.59 -1.81
N GLY A 57 -22.64 0.58 -2.27
CA GLY A 57 -21.55 0.16 -1.37
C GLY A 57 -20.10 0.34 -1.81
N ALA A 58 -19.83 0.70 -3.07
CA ALA A 58 -18.46 0.96 -3.51
C ALA A 58 -17.96 2.27 -2.88
N GLN A 59 -17.15 2.17 -1.82
CA GLN A 59 -16.51 3.31 -1.15
C GLN A 59 -15.18 3.65 -1.82
N TRP A 60 -15.04 4.89 -2.30
CA TRP A 60 -13.83 5.40 -2.93
C TRP A 60 -13.20 6.45 -1.99
N TRP A 61 -11.91 6.76 -2.13
CA TRP A 61 -11.29 7.85 -1.37
C TRP A 61 -10.03 8.37 -2.05
N VAL A 62 -9.55 9.54 -1.63
CA VAL A 62 -8.36 10.17 -2.22
C VAL A 62 -7.28 10.35 -1.17
N THR A 63 -6.05 10.00 -1.55
CA THR A 63 -4.86 10.40 -0.81
C THR A 63 -4.29 11.66 -1.46
N TRP A 64 -4.41 12.79 -0.76
CA TRP A 64 -3.94 14.08 -1.28
C TRP A 64 -2.46 14.31 -0.99
N TYR A 65 -1.73 14.76 -2.01
CA TYR A 65 -0.33 15.16 -1.91
C TYR A 65 -0.19 16.63 -1.50
N ARG A 66 0.86 16.93 -0.74
CA ARG A 66 1.24 18.32 -0.49
C ARG A 66 1.61 18.96 -1.83
N THR A 67 0.92 20.05 -2.18
CA THR A 67 1.12 20.76 -3.46
C THR A 67 1.54 22.20 -3.18
N PRO A 68 2.45 22.81 -3.98
CA PRO A 68 2.82 24.21 -3.82
C PRO A 68 1.64 25.16 -4.07
N PRO A 69 1.64 26.38 -3.50
CA PRO A 69 0.63 27.39 -3.80
C PRO A 69 0.56 27.71 -5.29
N GLY A 70 -0.65 27.83 -5.83
CA GLY A 70 -0.90 28.12 -7.25
C GLY A 70 -0.84 26.91 -8.19
N TRP A 71 -0.55 25.70 -7.68
CA TRP A 71 -0.59 24.47 -8.47
C TRP A 71 -1.92 23.71 -8.26
N PRO A 72 -2.42 23.01 -9.30
CA PRO A 72 -3.55 22.10 -9.16
C PRO A 72 -3.28 21.08 -8.06
N ARG A 73 -4.25 20.86 -7.18
CA ARG A 73 -4.09 19.91 -6.07
C ARG A 73 -3.97 18.49 -6.64
N ARG A 74 -3.01 17.72 -6.12
CA ARG A 74 -2.67 16.38 -6.64
C ARG A 74 -3.05 15.28 -5.67
N GLY A 75 -3.48 14.14 -6.17
CA GLY A 75 -3.77 12.98 -5.34
C GLY A 75 -3.97 11.70 -6.13
N ASP A 76 -4.05 10.59 -5.41
CA ASP A 76 -4.41 9.30 -6.00
C ASP A 76 -5.78 8.87 -5.51
N LEU A 77 -6.58 8.36 -6.45
CA LEU A 77 -7.90 7.81 -6.19
C LEU A 77 -7.80 6.31 -5.90
N HIS A 78 -8.49 5.92 -4.84
CA HIS A 78 -8.53 4.57 -4.33
C HIS A 78 -9.98 4.06 -4.28
N ARG A 79 -10.12 2.74 -4.22
CA ARG A 79 -11.40 2.05 -3.99
C ARG A 79 -11.31 1.11 -2.80
N ALA A 80 -12.47 0.69 -2.31
CA ALA A 80 -12.62 -0.35 -1.31
C ALA A 80 -11.73 -1.57 -1.63
N GLY A 81 -10.97 -2.01 -0.62
CA GLY A 81 -9.96 -3.07 -0.75
C GLY A 81 -8.52 -2.57 -0.94
N CYS A 82 -8.29 -1.27 -1.17
CA CYS A 82 -6.93 -0.72 -1.15
C CYS A 82 -6.40 -0.56 0.28
N TRP A 83 -5.13 -0.91 0.52
CA TRP A 83 -4.48 -0.80 1.83
C TRP A 83 -4.07 0.64 2.20
N MET A 84 -3.99 1.54 1.21
CA MET A 84 -3.71 2.95 1.42
C MET A 84 -4.92 3.64 2.06
N LYS A 85 -4.75 4.23 3.25
CA LYS A 85 -5.81 5.00 3.92
C LYS A 85 -5.95 6.38 3.29
N GLY A 86 -7.18 6.88 3.17
CA GLY A 86 -7.43 8.27 2.81
C GLY A 86 -8.81 8.76 3.25
N ALA A 87 -9.06 10.03 2.96
CA ALA A 87 -10.30 10.73 3.28
C ALA A 87 -10.44 11.94 2.33
N PRO A 88 -11.68 12.39 2.02
CA PRO A 88 -12.95 11.82 2.43
C PRO A 88 -13.31 10.53 1.66
N THR A 89 -14.31 9.80 2.15
CA THR A 89 -14.98 8.75 1.37
C THR A 89 -15.85 9.41 0.31
N LEU A 90 -15.79 8.87 -0.91
CA LEU A 90 -16.49 9.32 -2.10
C LEU A 90 -17.41 8.20 -2.60
N THR A 91 -18.55 8.62 -3.14
CA THR A 91 -19.38 7.80 -4.04
C THR A 91 -18.69 7.60 -5.38
N GLY A 92 -19.14 6.61 -6.16
CA GLY A 92 -18.64 6.41 -7.53
C GLY A 92 -18.84 7.63 -8.44
N ALA A 93 -19.96 8.35 -8.29
CA ALA A 93 -20.23 9.57 -9.06
C ALA A 93 -19.28 10.72 -8.69
N GLU A 94 -19.03 10.94 -7.39
CA GLU A 94 -18.08 11.94 -6.92
C GLU A 94 -16.65 11.63 -7.36
N ALA A 95 -16.29 10.35 -7.35
CA ALA A 95 -14.97 9.92 -7.78
C ALA A 95 -14.76 10.05 -9.29
N ALA A 96 -15.78 9.72 -10.10
CA ALA A 96 -15.77 9.97 -11.54
C ALA A 96 -15.68 11.47 -11.86
N ALA A 97 -16.46 12.30 -11.15
CA ALA A 97 -16.40 13.75 -11.29
C ALA A 97 -15.01 14.29 -10.92
N LEU A 98 -14.36 13.72 -9.90
CA LEU A 98 -13.04 14.14 -9.48
C LEU A 98 -11.94 13.78 -10.48
N LEU A 99 -12.02 12.62 -11.13
CA LEU A 99 -11.10 12.25 -12.22
C LEU A 99 -11.26 13.16 -13.44
N ALA A 100 -12.48 13.65 -13.68
CA ALA A 100 -12.79 14.55 -14.80
C ALA A 100 -12.48 16.03 -14.51
N ASP A 101 -12.28 16.43 -13.24
CA ASP A 101 -12.05 17.83 -12.86
C ASP A 101 -10.59 18.24 -13.12
N ALA A 102 -10.35 18.93 -14.24
CA ALA A 102 -9.03 19.44 -14.62
C ALA A 102 -8.41 20.44 -13.62
N ARG A 103 -9.17 20.95 -12.64
CA ARG A 103 -8.62 21.76 -11.53
C ARG A 103 -7.83 20.92 -10.53
N HIS A 104 -8.02 19.61 -10.55
CA HIS A 104 -7.32 18.63 -9.74
C HIS A 104 -6.52 17.70 -10.65
N ALA A 105 -5.29 17.40 -10.26
CA ALA A 105 -4.47 16.40 -10.94
C ALA A 105 -4.54 15.09 -10.16
N VAL A 106 -5.74 14.48 -10.19
CA VAL A 106 -6.00 13.19 -9.55
C VAL A 106 -5.75 12.06 -10.55
N THR A 107 -4.97 11.09 -10.12
CA THR A 107 -4.65 9.89 -10.89
C THR A 107 -5.19 8.64 -10.22
N GLU A 108 -5.29 7.56 -10.98
CA GLU A 108 -5.66 6.27 -10.42
C GLU A 108 -4.52 5.69 -9.59
N CYS A 109 -4.87 5.10 -8.43
CA CYS A 109 -3.87 4.40 -7.64
C CYS A 109 -3.32 3.19 -8.43
N PRO A 110 -2.00 3.08 -8.63
CA PRO A 110 -1.41 2.00 -9.41
C PRO A 110 -1.54 0.62 -8.75
N ALA A 111 -1.79 0.60 -7.43
CA ALA A 111 -1.94 -0.64 -6.66
C ALA A 111 -3.36 -1.23 -6.76
N CYS A 112 -4.41 -0.41 -6.66
CA CYS A 112 -5.79 -0.92 -6.72
C CYS A 112 -6.48 -0.72 -8.07
N GLN A 113 -5.88 0.03 -9.01
CA GLN A 113 -6.32 0.23 -10.40
C GLN A 113 -7.84 0.35 -10.54
N PRO A 114 -8.46 1.39 -9.96
CA PRO A 114 -9.90 1.46 -9.77
C PRO A 114 -10.75 1.26 -11.04
N ALA A 115 -10.33 1.75 -12.22
CA ALA A 115 -11.07 1.51 -13.47
C ALA A 115 -10.98 0.08 -14.02
N ARG A 116 -9.92 -0.68 -13.71
CA ARG A 116 -9.69 -2.01 -14.32
C ARG A 116 -10.55 -3.12 -13.75
N ALA A 117 -11.03 -2.95 -12.53
CA ALA A 117 -11.82 -3.95 -11.84
C ALA A 117 -13.32 -3.58 -11.81
N ALA A 118 -13.76 -2.82 -12.82
CA ALA A 118 -15.16 -2.55 -13.17
C ALA A 118 -15.54 -3.15 -14.55
N SER A 119 -14.71 -4.08 -15.07
CA SER A 119 -14.90 -4.81 -16.33
C SER A 119 -15.26 -6.27 -16.06
#